data_AF-A0A2V9MER0-F1
#
_entry.id   AF-A0A2V9MER0-F1
#
_cell.length_a   1.000
_cell.length_b   1.000
_cell.length_c   1.000
_cell.angle_alpha   90.00
_cell.angle_beta   90.00
_cell.angle_gamma   90.00
#
_symmetry.space_group_name_H-M   'P 1'
#
loop_
_entity.id
_entity.type
_entity.pdbx_description
1 polymer ?
#
loop_
_entity_poly.entity_id
_entity_poly.type
_entity_poly.pdbx_seq_one_letter_code
_entity_poly.pdbx_strand_id
1 'polypeptide(L)'
;MKHSWRGWLRSAPQFLIVVAVVAECGIFAILSPSFLAVDNFVNVALQIAIYGILAVGMTLVIITGGIDLSVGSVVALAGVATAGLMEKLAGQASVGVTLAIVLG
;
A
#
# COMPACT_ATOMS: atom_id res chain seq x y z
N MET A 1 23.35 31.84 10.39
CA MET A 1 22.51 30.62 10.44
C MET A 1 22.38 30.08 9.01
N LYS A 2 23.16 29.04 8.66
CA LYS A 2 23.07 28.43 7.32
C LYS A 2 22.02 27.32 7.39
N HIS A 3 20.80 27.59 6.95
CA HIS A 3 19.79 26.55 6.77
C HIS A 3 20.29 25.59 5.68
N SER A 4 20.91 24.50 6.11
CA SER A 4 21.30 23.41 5.22
C SER A 4 20.03 22.73 4.74
N TRP A 5 19.77 22.76 3.43
CA TRP A 5 18.66 22.06 2.77
C TRP A 5 18.60 20.57 3.13
N ARG A 6 19.75 19.96 3.48
CA ARG A 6 19.85 18.60 4.01
C ARG A 6 19.23 18.42 5.40
N GLY A 7 19.21 19.47 6.22
CA GLY A 7 18.57 19.48 7.53
C GLY A 7 17.05 19.45 7.41
N TRP A 8 16.49 20.22 6.48
CA TRP A 8 15.03 20.26 6.24
C TRP A 8 14.47 18.92 5.75
N LEU A 9 15.18 18.25 4.84
CA LEU A 9 14.84 16.90 4.37
C LEU A 9 14.83 15.86 5.51
N ARG A 10 15.66 16.03 6.54
CA ARG A 10 15.71 15.14 7.71
C ARG A 10 14.68 15.47 8.78
N SER A 11 14.14 16.69 8.79
CA SER A 11 13.20 17.17 9.81
C SER A 11 11.73 16.99 9.44
N ALA A 12 11.40 16.67 8.19
CA ALA A 12 10.02 16.52 7.71
C ALA A 12 9.85 15.30 6.77
N PRO A 13 9.90 14.06 7.29
CA PRO A 13 9.79 12.84 6.48
C PRO A 13 8.47 12.75 5.70
N GLN A 14 7.37 13.34 6.18
CA GLN A 14 6.13 13.41 5.40
C GLN A 14 6.28 14.17 4.07
N PHE A 15 7.13 15.20 4.02
CA PHE A 15 7.34 15.99 2.80
C PHE A 15 8.18 15.21 1.78
N LEU A 16 9.10 14.34 2.25
CA LEU A 16 9.85 13.43 1.41
C LEU A 16 8.95 12.44 0.68
N ILE A 17 7.92 11.92 1.35
CA ILE A 17 6.96 10.98 0.75
C ILE A 17 6.22 11.65 -0.41
N VAL A 18 5.73 12.88 -0.23
CA VAL A 18 5.03 13.61 -1.30
C VAL A 18 5.96 13.85 -2.49
N VAL A 19 7.20 14.27 -2.23
CA VAL A 19 8.21 14.46 -3.27
C VAL A 19 8.51 13.15 -4.01
N ALA A 20 8.64 12.04 -3.28
CA ALA A 20 8.88 10.72 -3.86
C ALA A 20 7.74 10.29 -4.78
N VAL A 21 6.48 10.42 -4.33
CA VAL A 21 5.30 10.06 -5.14
C VAL A 21 5.24 10.90 -6.41
N VAL A 22 5.44 12.22 -6.32
CA VAL A 22 5.44 13.09 -7.50
C VAL A 22 6.56 12.72 -8.48
N ALA A 23 7.74 12.39 -7.97
CA ALA A 23 8.87 11.95 -8.79
C ALA A 23 8.56 10.61 -9.49
N GLU A 24 8.02 9.63 -8.78
CA GLU A 24 7.60 8.34 -9.36
C GLU A 24 6.54 8.52 -10.43
N CYS A 25 5.52 9.36 -10.20
CA CYS A 25 4.52 9.68 -11.21
C CYS A 25 5.15 10.28 -12.47
N GLY A 26 6.10 11.20 -12.33
CA GLY A 26 6.83 11.77 -13.46
C GLY A 26 7.68 10.74 -14.22
N ILE A 27 8.38 9.88 -13.48
CA ILE A 27 9.21 8.81 -14.06
C ILE A 27 8.34 7.82 -14.84
N PHE A 28 7.27 7.30 -14.24
CA PHE A 28 6.41 6.30 -14.91
C PHE A 28 5.60 6.89 -16.05
N ALA A 29 5.24 8.17 -16.01
CA ALA A 29 4.62 8.85 -17.15
C ALA A 29 5.51 8.87 -18.39
N ILE A 30 6.85 8.86 -18.23
CA ILE A 30 7.81 8.82 -19.34
C ILE A 30 8.13 7.37 -19.73
N LEU A 31 8.34 6.49 -18.75
CA LEU A 31 8.79 5.12 -18.99
C LEU A 31 7.68 4.16 -19.44
N SER A 32 6.42 4.47 -19.13
CA SER A 32 5.27 3.62 -19.44
C SER A 32 4.19 4.42 -20.16
N PRO A 33 3.95 4.17 -21.46
CA PRO A 33 2.88 4.83 -22.22
C PRO A 33 1.49 4.64 -21.62
N SER A 34 1.26 3.53 -20.90
CA SER A 34 -0.01 3.20 -20.28
C SER A 34 -0.19 3.82 -18.90
N PHE A 35 0.83 4.47 -18.32
CA PHE A 35 0.76 4.98 -16.95
C PHE A 35 -0.34 6.04 -16.77
N LEU A 36 -0.47 6.94 -17.74
CA LEU A 36 -1.49 8.00 -17.72
C LEU A 36 -2.84 7.55 -18.31
N ALA A 37 -2.99 6.27 -18.67
CA ALA A 37 -4.27 5.75 -19.14
C ALA A 37 -5.30 5.76 -18.00
N VAL A 38 -6.56 6.08 -18.33
CA VAL A 38 -7.67 6.10 -17.37
C VAL A 38 -7.80 4.74 -16.65
N ASP A 39 -7.64 3.64 -17.38
CA ASP A 39 -7.69 2.30 -16.80
C ASP A 39 -6.62 2.09 -15.72
N ASN A 40 -5.42 2.65 -15.90
CA ASN A 40 -4.38 2.58 -14.88
C ASN A 40 -4.76 3.39 -13.63
N PHE A 41 -5.32 4.59 -13.80
CA PHE A 41 -5.83 5.37 -12.67
C PHE A 41 -6.97 4.66 -11.94
N VAL A 42 -7.91 4.04 -12.65
CA VAL A 42 -8.99 3.25 -12.07
C VAL A 42 -8.42 2.05 -11.29
N ASN A 43 -7.48 1.32 -11.88
CA ASN A 43 -6.84 0.18 -11.21
C ASN A 43 -6.11 0.61 -9.92
N VAL A 44 -5.35 1.70 -9.96
CA VAL A 44 -4.66 2.24 -8.77
C VAL A 44 -5.68 2.71 -7.72
N ALA A 45 -6.75 3.40 -8.14
CA ALA A 45 -7.79 3.85 -7.23
C ALA A 45 -8.51 2.66 -6.54
N LEU A 46 -8.80 1.58 -7.27
CA LEU A 46 -9.37 0.35 -6.71
C LEU A 46 -8.42 -0.34 -5.73
N GLN A 47 -7.11 -0.37 -6.02
CA GLN A 47 -6.12 -0.92 -5.08
C GLN A 47 -6.05 -0.09 -3.79
N ILE A 48 -6.07 1.23 -3.89
CA ILE A 48 -6.03 2.13 -2.73
C ILE A 48 -7.35 2.12 -1.95
N ALA A 49 -8.49 1.90 -2.62
CA ALA A 49 -9.81 1.85 -1.99
C ALA A 49 -9.89 0.83 -0.85
N ILE A 50 -9.21 -0.33 -1.00
CA ILE A 50 -9.12 -1.36 0.05
C ILE A 50 -8.47 -0.78 1.31
N TYR A 51 -7.33 -0.09 1.19
CA TYR A 51 -6.68 0.57 2.31
C TYR A 51 -7.52 1.70 2.90
N GLY A 52 -8.29 2.41 2.08
CA GLY A 52 -9.23 3.43 2.53
C GLY A 52 -10.34 2.86 3.42
N ILE A 53 -10.97 1.77 3.01
CA ILE A 53 -12.01 1.08 3.79
C ILE A 53 -11.43 0.56 5.11
N LEU A 54 -10.24 -0.06 5.07
CA LEU A 54 -9.53 -0.52 6.26
C LEU A 54 -9.24 0.65 7.23
N ALA A 55 -8.78 1.79 6.72
CA ALA A 55 -8.48 2.98 7.52
C ALA A 55 -9.72 3.54 8.25
N VAL A 56 -10.89 3.52 7.61
CA VAL A 56 -12.16 3.91 8.25
C VAL A 56 -12.47 2.98 9.43
N GLY A 57 -12.36 1.66 9.23
CA GLY A 57 -12.55 0.68 10.31
C GLY A 57 -11.56 0.90 11.47
N MET A 58 -10.27 1.07 11.17
CA MET A 58 -9.24 1.33 12.18
C MET A 58 -9.47 2.65 12.94
N THR A 59 -10.03 3.67 12.30
CA THR A 59 -10.33 4.96 12.94
C THR A 59 -11.34 4.78 14.08
N LEU A 60 -12.39 3.98 13.88
CA LEU A 60 -13.39 3.69 14.92
C LEU A 60 -12.76 2.98 16.12
N VAL A 61 -11.81 2.07 15.87
CA VAL A 61 -11.14 1.33 16.95
C VAL A 61 -10.15 2.20 17.73
N ILE A 62 -9.43 3.09 17.05
CA ILE A 62 -8.55 4.07 17.71
C ILE A 62 -9.34 4.98 18.65
N ILE A 63 -10.51 5.45 18.22
CA ILE A 63 -11.37 6.34 19.02
C ILE A 63 -11.92 5.65 20.27
N THR A 64 -12.16 4.33 20.22
CA THR A 64 -12.60 3.55 21.40
C THR A 64 -11.45 3.22 22.37
N GLY A 65 -10.22 3.71 22.10
CA GLY A 65 -9.04 3.47 22.93
C GLY A 65 -8.36 2.12 22.66
N GLY A 66 -8.80 1.39 21.63
CA GLY A 66 -8.16 0.16 21.17
C GLY A 66 -7.02 0.49 20.19
N ILE A 67 -5.80 0.05 20.51
CA ILE A 67 -4.74 -0.10 19.49
C ILE A 67 -4.98 -1.45 18.83
N ASP A 68 -6.00 -1.55 17.98
CA ASP A 68 -6.35 -2.83 17.37
C ASP A 68 -5.41 -3.18 16.22
N LEU A 69 -4.33 -3.85 16.60
CA LEU A 69 -3.33 -4.39 15.70
C LEU A 69 -3.82 -5.63 14.94
N SER A 70 -5.01 -6.17 15.26
CA SER A 70 -5.50 -7.44 14.69
C SER A 70 -5.77 -7.33 13.19
N VAL A 71 -6.28 -6.19 12.72
CA VAL A 71 -6.50 -5.94 11.29
C VAL A 71 -5.17 -5.96 10.52
N GLY A 72 -4.11 -5.37 11.08
CA GLY A 72 -2.78 -5.39 10.48
C GLY A 72 -2.15 -6.78 10.47
N SER A 73 -2.31 -7.56 11.55
CA SER A 73 -1.74 -8.91 11.64
C SER A 73 -2.45 -9.91 10.75
N VAL A 74 -3.78 -9.81 10.57
CA VAL A 74 -4.55 -10.64 9.63
C VAL A 74 -4.13 -10.36 8.19
N VAL A 75 -4.06 -9.08 7.79
CA VAL A 75 -3.61 -8.69 6.44
C VAL A 75 -2.17 -9.17 6.18
N ALA A 76 -1.27 -9.04 7.16
CA ALA A 76 0.10 -9.51 7.04
C ALA A 76 0.19 -11.04 6.92
N LEU A 77 -0.55 -11.78 7.74
CA LEU A 77 -0.57 -13.25 7.71
C LEU A 77 -1.14 -13.76 6.38
N ALA A 78 -2.29 -13.24 5.96
CA ALA A 78 -2.92 -13.61 4.69
C ALA A 78 -1.98 -13.31 3.51
N GLY A 79 -1.36 -12.12 3.49
CA GLY A 79 -0.42 -11.74 2.44
C GLY A 79 0.81 -12.64 2.35
N VAL A 80 1.49 -12.89 3.47
CA VAL A 80 2.69 -13.75 3.49
C VAL A 80 2.36 -15.20 3.18
N ALA A 81 1.25 -15.73 3.72
CA ALA A 81 0.82 -17.10 3.46
C ALA A 81 0.43 -17.30 1.99
N THR A 82 -0.34 -16.37 1.41
CA THR A 82 -0.72 -16.40 0.00
C THR A 82 0.49 -16.25 -0.91
N ALA A 83 1.39 -15.30 -0.66
CA ALA A 83 2.60 -15.10 -1.46
C ALA A 83 3.51 -16.34 -1.42
N GLY A 84 3.78 -16.87 -0.22
CA GLY A 84 4.61 -18.06 -0.07
C GLY A 84 4.00 -19.32 -0.70
N LEU A 85 2.67 -19.43 -0.72
CA LEU A 85 2.00 -20.54 -1.39
C LEU A 85 2.03 -20.39 -2.92
N MET A 86 1.82 -19.18 -3.43
CA MET A 86 1.91 -18.89 -4.87
C MET A 86 3.30 -19.19 -5.43
N GLU A 87 4.35 -18.89 -4.65
CA GLU A 87 5.73 -19.24 -5.00
C GLU A 87 5.91 -20.77 -5.08
N LYS A 88 5.43 -21.52 -4.09
CA LYS A 88 5.59 -22.98 -4.03
C LYS A 88 4.74 -23.76 -5.04
N LEU A 89 3.58 -23.23 -5.44
CA LEU A 89 2.64 -23.89 -6.35
C LEU A 89 2.74 -23.40 -7.80
N ALA A 90 3.90 -22.84 -8.20
CA ALA A 90 4.17 -22.38 -9.56
C ALA A 90 3.12 -21.38 -10.11
N GLY A 91 2.63 -20.47 -9.27
CA GLY A 91 1.71 -19.42 -9.71
C GLY A 91 0.27 -19.86 -9.91
N GLN A 92 -0.19 -20.97 -9.28
CA GLN A 92 -1.62 -21.30 -9.21
C GLN A 92 -2.40 -20.24 -8.40
N ALA A 93 -2.78 -19.16 -9.09
CA ALA A 93 -3.43 -18.00 -8.49
C ALA A 93 -4.74 -18.36 -7.78
N SER A 94 -5.48 -19.36 -8.26
CA SER A 94 -6.73 -19.83 -7.64
C SER A 94 -6.53 -20.31 -6.20
N VAL A 95 -5.43 -21.03 -5.93
CA VAL A 95 -5.13 -21.55 -4.60
C VAL A 95 -4.70 -20.40 -3.66
N GLY A 96 -3.89 -19.46 -4.18
CA GLY A 96 -3.49 -18.28 -3.43
C GLY A 96 -4.68 -17.38 -3.04
N VAL A 97 -5.61 -17.18 -3.97
CA VAL A 97 -6.85 -16.42 -3.74
C VAL A 97 -7.76 -17.13 -2.73
N THR A 98 -7.92 -18.45 -2.86
CA THR A 98 -8.74 -19.23 -1.91
C THR A 98 -8.18 -19.15 -0.49
N LEU A 99 -6.85 -19.27 -0.33
CA LEU A 99 -6.21 -19.17 0.98
C LEU A 99 -6.35 -17.77 1.57
N ALA A 100 -6.21 -16.72 0.76
CA ALA A 100 -6.43 -15.34 1.20
C ALA A 100 -7.83 -15.17 1.81
N ILE A 101 -8.87 -15.59 1.08
CA ILE A 101 -10.27 -15.50 1.53
C ILE A 101 -10.53 -16.31 2.82
N VAL A 102 -9.87 -17.45 3.00
CA VAL A 102 -10.04 -18.31 4.19
C VAL A 102 -9.32 -17.72 5.41
N LEU A 103 -8.16 -17.09 5.24
CA LEU A 103 -7.36 -16.53 6.32
C LEU A 103 -7.84 -15.14 6.78
N GLY A 104 -8.55 -14.39 5.93
CA GLY A 104 -9.09 -13.08 6.28
C GLY A 104 -9.64 -12.31 5.09
#